data_AF-A0A960ZVX5-F1
#
_entry.id   AF-A0A960ZVX5-F1
#
_cell.length_a   1.000
_cell.length_b   1.000
_cell.length_c   1.000
_cell.angle_alpha   90.00
_cell.angle_beta   90.00
_cell.angle_gamma   90.00
#
_symmetry.space_group_name_H-M   'P 1'
#
loop_
_entity.id
_entity.type
_entity.pdbx_description
1 polymer ?
#
loop_
_entity_poly.entity_id
_entity_poly.type
_entity_poly.pdbx_seq_one_letter_code
_entity_poly.pdbx_strand_id
1 'polypeptide(L)'
;MRRWQNFLTETAKNKNRIFTAWHVFEKLAPDDFASLNNVATQSLKSLPPEALHPAVKRFFQTPPASMREVAERYGELLTSINAQWQKWLQKSPHATALPSAEDEELRRILYAADSPCSVPDEHLANNEWFFPTSVVVELWKLQAEVDRWLIQSPDAPAYTTILTDRSVPTTARIFLRGNPLTKGDEVTRHFLHALAGEKPRPFTQGSGRLE
;
A
#
# COMPACT_ATOMS: atom_id res chain seq x y z
N MET A 1 -3.71 -6.85 -5.82
CA MET A 1 -3.74 -7.93 -4.79
C MET A 1 -2.64 -7.75 -3.73
N ARG A 2 -1.34 -7.92 -4.06
CA ARG A 2 -0.25 -7.90 -3.04
C ARG A 2 -0.14 -6.60 -2.24
N ARG A 3 -0.42 -5.44 -2.85
CA ARG A 3 -0.32 -4.16 -2.15
C ARG A 3 -1.39 -3.98 -1.08
N TRP A 4 -2.63 -4.35 -1.38
CA TRP A 4 -3.71 -4.39 -0.39
C TRP A 4 -3.37 -5.36 0.75
N GLN A 5 -2.79 -6.52 0.45
CA GLN A 5 -2.33 -7.45 1.47
C GLN A 5 -1.25 -6.84 2.37
N ASN A 6 -0.21 -6.21 1.79
CA ASN A 6 0.84 -5.54 2.56
C ASN A 6 0.26 -4.39 3.40
N PHE A 7 -0.61 -3.58 2.80
CA PHE A 7 -1.26 -2.46 3.48
C PHE A 7 -2.09 -2.95 4.68
N LEU A 8 -2.91 -3.99 4.50
CA LEU A 8 -3.68 -4.60 5.59
C LEU A 8 -2.79 -5.22 6.67
N THR A 9 -1.65 -5.80 6.29
CA THR A 9 -0.65 -6.30 7.25
C THR A 9 -0.10 -5.16 8.12
N GLU A 10 0.23 -4.01 7.52
CA GLU A 10 0.69 -2.84 8.26
C GLU A 10 -0.42 -2.21 9.13
N THR A 11 -1.66 -2.17 8.65
CA THR A 11 -2.77 -1.66 9.45
C THR A 11 -3.07 -2.55 10.66
N ALA A 12 -2.83 -3.87 10.57
CA ALA A 12 -2.91 -4.77 11.71
C ALA A 12 -1.84 -4.47 12.77
N LYS A 13 -0.59 -4.24 12.35
CA LYS A 13 0.53 -3.88 13.25
C LYS A 13 0.28 -2.56 13.97
N ASN A 14 -0.20 -1.56 13.23
CA ASN A 14 -0.39 -0.20 13.73
C ASN A 14 -1.78 0.04 14.37
N LYS A 15 -2.61 -1.01 14.46
CA LYS A 15 -3.98 -0.95 15.02
C LYS A 15 -4.82 0.17 14.41
N ASN A 16 -4.79 0.27 13.08
CA ASN A 16 -5.51 1.32 12.37
C ASN A 16 -7.04 1.19 12.60
N ARG A 17 -7.66 2.25 13.13
CA ARG A 17 -9.08 2.27 13.50
C ARG A 17 -10.07 2.09 12.35
N ILE A 18 -9.65 2.37 11.11
CA ILE A 18 -10.48 2.15 9.90
C ILE A 18 -10.57 0.66 9.60
N PHE A 19 -9.49 -0.10 9.78
CA PHE A 19 -9.43 -1.53 9.44
C PHE A 19 -9.62 -2.47 10.64
N THR A 20 -9.97 -1.95 11.82
CA THR A 20 -10.31 -2.78 12.99
C THR A 20 -11.40 -3.81 12.68
N ALA A 21 -12.47 -3.43 11.97
CA ALA A 21 -13.54 -4.35 11.61
C ALA A 21 -13.04 -5.46 10.67
N TRP A 22 -12.24 -5.10 9.65
CA TRP A 22 -11.58 -6.08 8.78
C TRP A 22 -10.80 -7.12 9.58
N HIS A 23 -9.92 -6.68 10.48
CA HIS A 23 -9.05 -7.56 11.27
C HIS A 23 -9.79 -8.42 12.30
N VAL A 24 -11.01 -8.02 12.69
CA VAL A 24 -11.88 -8.85 13.53
C VAL A 24 -12.50 -9.98 12.72
N PHE A 25 -13.04 -9.68 11.53
CA PHE A 25 -13.69 -10.69 10.68
C PHE A 25 -12.70 -11.62 9.97
N GLU A 26 -11.50 -11.13 9.62
CA GLU A 26 -10.45 -11.94 8.98
C GLU A 26 -10.00 -13.12 9.85
N LYS A 27 -10.13 -13.01 11.18
CA LYS A 27 -9.77 -14.07 12.14
C LYS A 27 -10.80 -15.20 12.20
N LEU A 28 -11.98 -15.02 11.62
CA LEU A 28 -13.01 -16.05 11.62
C LEU A 28 -12.73 -17.06 10.52
N ALA A 29 -12.61 -18.34 10.87
CA ALA A 29 -12.52 -19.41 9.89
C ALA A 29 -13.81 -19.44 9.04
N PRO A 30 -13.75 -19.83 7.74
CA PRO A 30 -14.93 -19.89 6.88
C PRO A 30 -16.09 -20.70 7.48
N ASP A 31 -15.77 -21.84 8.09
CA ASP A 31 -16.76 -22.75 8.69
C ASP A 31 -17.41 -22.16 9.95
N ASP A 32 -16.66 -21.33 10.69
CA ASP A 32 -17.13 -20.70 11.92
C ASP A 32 -17.79 -19.34 11.69
N PHE A 33 -17.63 -18.75 10.50
CA PHE A 33 -18.00 -17.36 10.21
C PHE A 33 -19.47 -17.06 10.53
N ALA A 34 -20.37 -17.94 10.08
CA ALA A 34 -21.81 -17.77 10.30
C ALA A 34 -22.22 -17.85 11.79
N SER A 35 -21.45 -18.57 12.61
CA SER A 35 -21.73 -18.72 14.05
C SER A 35 -21.11 -17.60 14.88
N LEU A 36 -19.95 -17.07 14.47
CA LEU A 36 -19.17 -16.10 15.23
C LEU A 36 -19.35 -14.65 14.76
N ASN A 37 -19.93 -14.40 13.57
CA ASN A 37 -20.12 -13.04 13.03
C ASN A 37 -20.92 -12.13 13.97
N ASN A 38 -21.94 -12.65 14.65
CA ASN A 38 -22.76 -11.89 15.60
C ASN A 38 -21.94 -11.43 16.80
N VAL A 39 -21.11 -12.33 17.35
CA VAL A 39 -20.21 -12.04 18.47
C VAL A 39 -19.17 -11.00 18.04
N ALA A 40 -18.58 -11.17 16.86
CA ALA A 40 -17.65 -10.22 16.27
C ALA A 40 -18.28 -8.83 16.10
N THR A 41 -19.47 -8.73 15.50
CA THR A 41 -20.22 -7.48 15.36
C THR A 41 -20.54 -6.83 16.70
N GLN A 42 -20.93 -7.61 17.71
CA GLN A 42 -21.21 -7.07 19.04
C GLN A 42 -19.96 -6.50 19.70
N SER A 43 -18.80 -7.16 19.52
CA SER A 43 -17.52 -6.64 20.01
C SER A 43 -17.18 -5.30 19.38
N LEU A 44 -17.39 -5.14 18.06
CA LEU A 44 -17.17 -3.88 17.34
C LEU A 44 -18.08 -2.74 17.85
N LYS A 45 -19.34 -3.04 18.17
CA LYS A 45 -20.28 -2.04 18.71
C LYS A 45 -19.80 -1.45 20.04
N SER A 46 -19.13 -2.24 20.85
CA SER A 46 -18.61 -1.81 22.15
C SER A 46 -17.36 -0.92 22.05
N LEU A 47 -16.69 -0.89 20.90
CA LEU A 47 -15.46 -0.12 20.72
C LEU A 47 -15.70 1.39 20.69
N PRO A 48 -14.81 2.18 21.31
CA PRO A 48 -14.87 3.63 21.28
C PRO A 48 -14.33 4.19 19.94
N PRO A 49 -14.60 5.46 19.59
CA PRO A 49 -14.21 6.08 18.32
C PRO A 49 -12.71 6.03 18.00
N GLU A 50 -11.86 5.99 19.02
CA GLU A 50 -10.40 5.91 18.90
C GLU A 50 -9.95 4.53 18.39
N ALA A 51 -10.72 3.47 18.69
CA ALA A 51 -10.42 2.10 18.29
C ALA A 51 -11.19 1.66 17.04
N LEU A 52 -12.33 2.30 16.73
CA LEU A 52 -13.14 2.00 15.55
C LEU A 52 -13.68 3.30 14.93
N HIS A 53 -13.33 3.55 13.68
CA HIS A 53 -13.78 4.73 12.95
C HIS A 53 -15.33 4.83 12.92
N PRO A 54 -15.95 5.98 13.22
CA PRO A 54 -17.41 6.11 13.31
C PRO A 54 -18.17 5.69 12.03
N ALA A 55 -17.65 6.05 10.85
CA ALA A 55 -18.25 5.60 9.59
C ALA A 55 -18.19 4.07 9.44
N VAL A 56 -17.07 3.43 9.79
CA VAL A 56 -16.94 1.96 9.75
C VAL A 56 -17.93 1.33 10.74
N LYS A 57 -18.06 1.89 11.94
CA LYS A 57 -19.05 1.44 12.93
C LYS A 57 -20.48 1.46 12.39
N ARG A 58 -20.85 2.44 11.56
CA ARG A 58 -22.16 2.51 10.89
C ARG A 58 -22.34 1.39 9.86
N PHE A 59 -21.33 1.09 9.05
CA PHE A 59 -21.38 0.03 8.04
C PHE A 59 -21.39 -1.39 8.65
N PHE A 60 -20.94 -1.56 9.89
CA PHE A 60 -20.89 -2.86 10.59
C PHE A 60 -21.89 -2.97 11.76
N GLN A 61 -23.03 -2.28 11.67
CA GLN A 61 -24.11 -2.42 12.67
C GLN A 61 -24.81 -3.79 12.62
N THR A 62 -24.88 -4.40 11.44
CA THR A 62 -25.41 -5.74 11.22
C THR A 62 -24.25 -6.72 10.97
N PRO A 63 -24.39 -8.00 11.35
CA PRO A 63 -23.40 -9.02 11.05
C PRO A 63 -23.27 -9.22 9.53
N PRO A 64 -22.06 -9.18 8.96
CA PRO A 64 -21.85 -9.63 7.59
C PRO A 64 -22.02 -11.15 7.52
N ALA A 65 -22.47 -11.65 6.37
CA ALA A 65 -22.63 -13.07 6.08
C ALA A 65 -21.31 -13.75 5.66
N SER A 66 -20.33 -12.97 5.18
CA SER A 66 -19.02 -13.50 4.77
C SER A 66 -17.93 -12.43 4.75
N MET A 67 -16.67 -12.86 4.62
CA MET A 67 -15.55 -11.94 4.40
C MET A 67 -15.66 -11.18 3.07
N ARG A 68 -16.36 -11.75 2.09
CA ARG A 68 -16.68 -11.04 0.85
C ARG A 68 -17.57 -9.83 1.12
N GLU A 69 -18.61 -10.01 1.94
CA GLU A 69 -19.50 -8.90 2.30
C GLU A 69 -18.78 -7.83 3.12
N VAL A 70 -17.81 -8.21 3.97
CA VAL A 70 -16.92 -7.25 4.64
C VAL A 70 -16.20 -6.37 3.63
N ALA A 71 -15.61 -6.98 2.59
CA ALA A 71 -14.93 -6.24 1.52
C ALA A 71 -15.89 -5.36 0.72
N GLU A 72 -17.10 -5.84 0.40
CA GLU A 72 -18.15 -5.08 -0.29
C GLU A 72 -18.56 -3.83 0.52
N ARG A 73 -18.78 -3.97 1.83
CA ARG A 73 -19.10 -2.84 2.72
C ARG A 73 -17.98 -1.79 2.79
N TYR A 74 -16.71 -2.21 2.84
CA TYR A 74 -15.58 -1.27 2.72
C TYR A 74 -15.53 -0.60 1.34
N GLY A 75 -15.83 -1.35 0.27
CA GLY A 75 -15.93 -0.82 -1.08
C GLY A 75 -16.99 0.27 -1.21
N GLU A 76 -18.19 0.04 -0.64
CA GLU A 76 -19.26 1.03 -0.58
C GLU A 76 -18.85 2.28 0.21
N LEU A 77 -18.27 2.09 1.41
CA LEU A 77 -17.79 3.18 2.25
C LEU A 77 -16.77 4.06 1.49
N LEU A 78 -15.71 3.45 0.95
CA LEU A 78 -14.66 4.19 0.25
C LEU A 78 -15.16 4.83 -1.05
N THR A 79 -16.10 4.18 -1.76
CA THR A 79 -16.75 4.76 -2.95
C THR A 79 -17.56 6.01 -2.58
N SER A 80 -18.29 5.98 -1.46
CA SER A 80 -19.05 7.13 -0.98
C SER A 80 -18.14 8.32 -0.64
N ILE A 81 -16.99 8.07 0.00
CA ILE A 81 -16.00 9.09 0.34
C ILE A 81 -15.35 9.66 -0.92
N ASN A 82 -15.03 8.81 -1.90
CA ASN A 82 -14.55 9.27 -3.19
C ASN A 82 -15.55 10.21 -3.87
N ALA A 83 -16.84 9.85 -3.88
CA ALA A 83 -17.88 10.71 -4.47
C ALA A 83 -18.01 12.05 -3.73
N GLN A 84 -17.88 12.07 -2.41
CA GLN A 84 -17.85 13.30 -1.62
C GLN A 84 -16.65 14.19 -1.98
N TRP A 85 -15.47 13.58 -2.09
CA TRP A 85 -14.24 14.27 -2.50
C TRP A 85 -14.34 14.90 -3.88
N GLN A 86 -14.85 14.15 -4.88
CA GLN A 86 -15.04 14.68 -6.23
C GLN A 86 -16.03 15.85 -6.27
N LYS A 87 -17.14 15.77 -5.51
CA LYS A 87 -18.09 16.88 -5.35
C LYS A 87 -17.46 18.09 -4.66
N TRP A 88 -16.56 17.86 -3.70
CA TRP A 88 -15.85 18.93 -3.01
C TRP A 88 -14.86 19.65 -3.93
N LEU A 89 -14.09 18.91 -4.72
CA LEU A 89 -13.18 19.49 -5.71
C LEU A 89 -13.89 20.36 -6.75
N GLN A 90 -15.12 20.01 -7.15
CA GLN A 90 -15.93 20.87 -8.03
C GLN A 90 -16.23 22.24 -7.41
N LYS A 91 -16.40 22.31 -6.08
CA LYS A 91 -16.65 23.56 -5.34
C LYS A 91 -15.37 24.27 -4.94
N SER A 92 -14.28 23.53 -4.76
CA SER A 92 -12.99 24.02 -4.28
C SER A 92 -11.86 23.30 -5.01
N PRO A 93 -11.50 23.75 -6.23
CA PRO A 93 -10.57 23.04 -7.11
C PRO A 93 -9.16 22.82 -6.55
N HIS A 94 -8.74 23.67 -5.62
CA HIS A 94 -7.43 23.59 -4.96
C HIS A 94 -7.50 23.01 -3.54
N ALA A 95 -8.63 22.41 -3.16
CA ALA A 95 -8.72 21.73 -1.88
C ALA A 95 -7.69 20.59 -1.82
N THR A 96 -7.05 20.44 -0.67
CA THR A 96 -6.09 19.36 -0.39
C THR A 96 -6.64 18.32 0.58
N ALA A 97 -7.78 18.62 1.22
CA ALA A 97 -8.47 17.78 2.20
C ALA A 97 -9.99 18.02 2.18
N LEU A 98 -10.74 17.04 2.69
CA LEU A 98 -12.15 17.21 3.04
C LEU A 98 -12.30 18.06 4.31
N PRO A 99 -13.38 18.84 4.46
CA PRO A 99 -13.61 19.66 5.65
C PRO A 99 -13.80 18.85 6.95
N SER A 100 -14.35 17.64 6.82
CA SER A 100 -14.56 16.71 7.93
C SER A 100 -13.30 15.91 8.17
N ALA A 101 -12.74 15.97 9.38
CA ALA A 101 -11.52 15.23 9.73
C ALA A 101 -11.71 13.70 9.63
N GLU A 102 -12.91 13.20 9.94
CA GLU A 102 -13.25 11.78 9.82
C GLU A 102 -13.31 11.34 8.35
N ASP A 103 -13.97 12.13 7.50
CA ASP A 103 -14.06 11.80 6.08
C ASP A 103 -12.69 11.97 5.38
N GLU A 104 -11.88 12.92 5.84
CA GLU A 104 -10.52 13.11 5.37
C GLU A 104 -9.64 11.90 5.69
N GLU A 105 -9.75 11.32 6.89
CA GLU A 105 -9.00 10.11 7.24
C GLU A 105 -9.32 8.95 6.29
N LEU A 106 -10.61 8.78 5.92
CA LEU A 106 -11.03 7.79 4.95
C LEU A 106 -10.56 8.13 3.53
N ARG A 107 -10.59 9.41 3.14
CA ARG A 107 -10.10 9.86 1.83
C ARG A 107 -8.60 9.55 1.67
N ARG A 108 -7.82 9.70 2.74
CA ARG A 108 -6.39 9.37 2.73
C ARG A 108 -6.12 7.90 2.38
N ILE A 109 -7.00 6.96 2.72
CA ILE A 109 -6.88 5.56 2.29
C ILE A 109 -6.88 5.42 0.76
N LEU A 110 -7.49 6.34 0.04
CA LEU A 110 -7.52 6.33 -1.42
C LEU A 110 -6.39 7.19 -2.01
N TYR A 111 -6.08 8.34 -1.41
CA TYR A 111 -5.28 9.38 -2.07
C TYR A 111 -3.94 9.72 -1.39
N ALA A 112 -3.64 9.22 -0.20
CA ALA A 112 -2.35 9.49 0.44
C ALA A 112 -1.19 8.81 -0.31
N ALA A 113 0.04 9.28 -0.12
CA ALA A 113 1.20 8.71 -0.80
C ALA A 113 1.43 7.22 -0.45
N ASP A 114 1.12 6.83 0.78
CA ASP A 114 1.18 5.46 1.32
C ASP A 114 -0.10 4.64 1.07
N SER A 115 -1.08 5.22 0.37
CA SER A 115 -2.33 4.55 -0.01
C SER A 115 -2.07 3.28 -0.83
N PRO A 116 -2.82 2.19 -0.61
CA PRO A 116 -2.76 1.01 -1.48
C PRO A 116 -3.18 1.31 -2.93
N CYS A 117 -3.85 2.44 -3.19
CA CYS A 117 -4.32 2.87 -4.51
C CYS A 117 -3.37 3.84 -5.25
N SER A 118 -2.28 4.32 -4.63
CA SER A 118 -1.38 5.34 -5.23
C SER A 118 -0.19 4.72 -5.97
N VAL A 119 -0.10 4.76 -7.30
CA VAL A 119 1.10 4.20 -7.97
C VAL A 119 2.31 5.11 -7.68
N PRO A 120 3.41 4.58 -7.11
CA PRO A 120 4.62 5.37 -6.85
C PRO A 120 5.17 6.00 -8.13
N ASP A 121 5.76 7.18 -8.01
CA ASP A 121 6.52 7.79 -9.10
C ASP A 121 7.91 7.13 -9.20
N GLU A 122 7.91 5.90 -9.69
CA GLU A 122 9.09 5.08 -9.92
C GLU A 122 9.10 4.56 -11.37
N HIS A 123 10.28 4.13 -11.82
CA HIS A 123 10.45 3.50 -13.12
C HIS A 123 9.46 2.34 -13.34
N LEU A 124 8.98 2.16 -14.58
CA LEU A 124 7.96 1.17 -14.92
C LEU A 124 8.29 -0.23 -14.38
N ALA A 125 9.54 -0.66 -14.49
CA ALA A 125 10.03 -1.94 -13.95
C ALA A 125 9.74 -2.16 -12.45
N ASN A 126 9.65 -1.09 -11.65
CA ASN A 126 9.29 -1.16 -10.23
C ASN A 126 7.76 -1.16 -10.01
N ASN A 127 7.00 -0.69 -11.00
CA ASN A 127 5.56 -0.46 -10.93
C ASN A 127 4.72 -1.48 -11.74
N GLU A 128 5.33 -2.43 -12.44
CA GLU A 128 4.59 -3.41 -13.26
C GLU A 128 3.54 -4.18 -12.44
N TRP A 129 3.84 -4.48 -11.18
CA TRP A 129 2.99 -5.23 -10.27
C TRP A 129 1.70 -4.49 -9.85
N PHE A 130 1.56 -3.22 -10.23
CA PHE A 130 0.39 -2.40 -9.96
C PHE A 130 -0.65 -2.49 -11.07
N PHE A 131 -0.28 -3.02 -12.24
CA PHE A 131 -1.12 -3.06 -13.42
C PHE A 131 -1.38 -4.49 -13.89
N PRO A 132 -2.51 -4.75 -14.57
CA PRO A 132 -2.70 -5.99 -15.30
C PRO A 132 -1.61 -6.17 -16.37
N THR A 133 -1.26 -7.41 -16.69
CA THR A 133 -0.23 -7.71 -17.70
C THR A 133 -0.46 -7.02 -19.03
N SER A 134 -1.72 -6.91 -19.49
CA SER A 134 -2.06 -6.19 -20.72
C SER A 134 -1.67 -4.71 -20.67
N VAL A 135 -1.89 -4.04 -19.54
CA VAL A 135 -1.52 -2.65 -19.34
C VAL A 135 0.01 -2.51 -19.27
N VAL A 136 0.71 -3.42 -18.58
CA VAL A 136 2.17 -3.44 -18.52
C VAL A 136 2.79 -3.53 -19.92
N VAL A 137 2.24 -4.38 -20.79
CA VAL A 137 2.69 -4.52 -22.18
C VAL A 137 2.55 -3.20 -22.95
N GLU A 138 1.40 -2.51 -22.83
CA GLU A 138 1.20 -1.23 -23.49
C GLU A 138 2.11 -0.13 -22.93
N LEU A 139 2.32 -0.09 -21.61
CA LEU A 139 3.25 0.85 -20.99
C LEU A 139 4.69 0.66 -21.49
N TRP A 140 5.15 -0.57 -21.67
CA TRP A 140 6.49 -0.84 -22.22
C TRP A 140 6.61 -0.45 -23.70
N LYS A 141 5.55 -0.60 -24.50
CA LYS A 141 5.55 -0.11 -25.89
C LYS A 141 5.71 1.40 -25.93
N LEU A 142 4.92 2.13 -25.12
CA LEU A 142 5.02 3.59 -25.02
C LEU A 142 6.41 4.03 -24.54
N GLN A 143 6.98 3.35 -23.55
CA GLN A 143 8.35 3.61 -23.10
C GLN A 143 9.36 3.41 -24.24
N ALA A 144 9.23 2.32 -25.01
CA ALA A 144 10.13 2.05 -26.13
C ALA A 144 10.00 3.09 -27.27
N GLU A 145 8.82 3.70 -27.45
CA GLU A 145 8.64 4.81 -28.39
C GLU A 145 9.36 6.08 -27.92
N VAL A 146 9.28 6.41 -26.63
CA VAL A 146 10.04 7.51 -26.02
C VAL A 146 11.54 7.27 -26.15
N ASP A 147 12.01 6.09 -25.80
CA ASP A 147 13.43 5.74 -25.88
C ASP A 147 13.94 5.83 -27.33
N ARG A 148 13.15 5.33 -28.29
CA ARG A 148 13.49 5.43 -29.71
C ARG A 148 13.56 6.88 -30.18
N TRP A 149 12.62 7.72 -29.78
CA TRP A 149 12.65 9.14 -30.10
C TRP A 149 13.89 9.82 -29.51
N LEU A 150 14.23 9.54 -28.24
CA LEU A 150 15.43 10.10 -27.60
C LEU A 150 16.72 9.68 -28.31
N ILE A 151 16.79 8.44 -28.82
CA ILE A 151 17.96 7.93 -29.56
C ILE A 151 18.08 8.57 -30.95
N GLN A 152 16.96 8.83 -31.62
CA GLN A 152 16.94 9.28 -33.01
C GLN A 152 16.87 10.80 -33.18
N SER A 153 16.38 11.51 -32.17
CA SER A 153 16.12 12.95 -32.25
C SER A 153 17.41 13.76 -32.12
N PRO A 154 17.76 14.62 -33.10
CA PRO A 154 18.88 15.54 -32.98
C PRO A 154 18.63 16.62 -31.90
N ASP A 155 17.38 16.84 -31.51
CA ASP A 155 16.98 17.80 -30.47
C ASP A 155 16.99 17.20 -29.07
N ALA A 156 17.21 15.88 -28.93
CA ALA A 156 17.31 15.26 -27.62
C ALA A 156 18.60 15.73 -26.92
N PRO A 157 18.52 16.29 -25.70
CA PRO A 157 19.71 16.69 -24.98
C PRO A 157 20.58 15.46 -24.69
N ALA A 158 21.90 15.59 -24.83
CA ALA A 158 22.81 14.55 -24.36
C ALA A 158 22.70 14.43 -22.83
N TYR A 159 22.23 13.29 -22.35
CA TYR A 159 22.20 12.97 -20.92
C TYR A 159 23.02 11.71 -20.64
N THR A 160 23.63 11.67 -19.45
CA THR A 160 24.23 10.45 -18.92
C THR A 160 23.28 9.83 -17.90
N THR A 161 23.29 8.51 -17.76
CA THR A 161 22.47 7.84 -16.74
C THR A 161 22.98 8.20 -15.36
N ILE A 162 22.09 8.67 -14.49
CA ILE A 162 22.41 8.93 -13.08
C ILE A 162 21.85 7.80 -12.21
N LEU A 163 22.63 7.37 -11.22
CA LEU A 163 22.18 6.41 -10.21
C LEU A 163 21.77 7.17 -8.96
N THR A 164 20.47 7.30 -8.74
CA THR A 164 19.89 7.90 -7.52
C THR A 164 19.53 6.83 -6.50
N ASP A 165 19.80 7.11 -5.23
CA ASP A 165 19.35 6.25 -4.15
C ASP A 165 17.86 6.43 -3.90
N ARG A 166 17.17 5.34 -3.56
CA ARG A 166 15.79 5.40 -3.11
C ARG A 166 15.72 6.14 -1.78
N SER A 167 14.68 6.95 -1.59
CA SER A 167 14.40 7.64 -0.33
C SER A 167 14.26 6.67 0.85
N VAL A 168 13.65 5.51 0.61
CA VAL A 168 13.59 4.39 1.55
C VAL A 168 14.24 3.18 0.89
N PRO A 169 15.43 2.77 1.34
CA PRO A 169 16.09 1.62 0.73
C PRO A 169 15.41 0.32 1.18
N THR A 170 15.31 -0.64 0.25
CA THR A 170 14.71 -1.95 0.52
C THR A 170 15.67 -2.85 1.29
N THR A 171 15.19 -3.53 2.33
CA THR A 171 15.97 -4.58 3.00
C THR A 171 15.91 -5.85 2.17
N ALA A 172 17.05 -6.26 1.63
CA ALA A 172 17.17 -7.51 0.89
C ALA A 172 16.97 -8.70 1.84
N ARG A 173 16.52 -9.82 1.28
CA ARG A 173 16.40 -11.09 2.02
C ARG A 173 17.12 -12.19 1.26
N ILE A 174 17.61 -13.18 2.00
CA ILE A 174 18.21 -14.38 1.43
C ILE A 174 17.12 -15.14 0.67
N PHE A 175 17.37 -15.45 -0.61
CA PHE A 175 16.47 -16.32 -1.36
C PHE A 175 16.81 -17.78 -1.07
N LEU A 176 15.89 -18.47 -0.42
CA LEU A 176 16.04 -19.90 -0.16
C LEU A 176 15.87 -20.67 -1.46
N ARG A 177 16.71 -21.69 -1.68
CA ARG A 177 16.70 -22.50 -2.90
C ARG A 177 15.32 -23.13 -3.10
N GLY A 178 14.82 -23.09 -4.33
CA GLY A 178 13.50 -23.61 -4.69
C GLY A 178 12.56 -22.47 -5.02
N ASN A 179 11.59 -22.20 -4.15
CA ASN A 179 10.59 -21.15 -4.37
C ASN A 179 11.15 -19.77 -3.97
N PRO A 180 11.40 -18.84 -4.91
CA PRO A 180 11.92 -17.51 -4.60
C PRO A 180 10.94 -16.63 -3.79
N LEU A 181 9.67 -17.03 -3.67
CA LEU A 181 8.71 -16.39 -2.76
C LEU A 181 8.98 -16.76 -1.29
N THR A 182 9.69 -17.86 -1.04
CA THR A 182 10.11 -18.28 0.30
C THR A 182 11.39 -17.53 0.68
N LYS A 183 11.21 -16.30 1.17
CA LYS A 183 12.32 -15.45 1.63
C LYS A 183 12.84 -15.95 2.98
N GLY A 184 14.16 -16.09 3.09
CA GLY A 184 14.87 -16.33 4.34
C GLY A 184 15.14 -15.03 5.10
N ASP A 185 16.25 -15.03 5.84
CA ASP A 185 16.63 -13.94 6.73
C ASP A 185 16.90 -12.62 5.98
N GLU A 186 16.76 -11.52 6.71
CA GLU A 186 17.12 -10.19 6.23
C GLU A 186 18.64 -10.06 6.12
N VAL A 187 19.08 -9.46 5.02
CA VAL A 187 20.47 -9.10 4.81
C VAL A 187 20.64 -7.67 5.32
N THR A 188 21.20 -7.54 6.52
CA THR A 188 21.52 -6.23 7.09
C THR A 188 22.57 -5.54 6.22
N ARG A 189 22.32 -4.29 5.84
CA ARG A 189 23.25 -3.52 5.00
C ARG A 189 24.38 -2.97 5.88
N HIS A 190 25.61 -3.32 5.55
CA HIS A 190 26.83 -2.87 6.22
C HIS A 190 28.02 -2.97 5.25
N PHE A 191 29.16 -2.38 5.61
CA PHE A 191 30.39 -2.52 4.81
C PHE A 191 30.82 -4.00 4.68
N LEU A 192 31.60 -4.32 3.64
CA LEU A 192 31.99 -5.69 3.34
C LEU A 192 32.60 -6.38 4.56
N HIS A 193 32.01 -7.48 5.01
CA HIS A 193 32.45 -8.24 6.19
C HIS A 193 33.93 -8.63 6.10
N ALA A 194 34.40 -9.01 4.91
CA ALA A 194 35.79 -9.36 4.65
C ALA A 194 36.79 -8.23 4.96
N LEU A 195 36.34 -6.97 4.95
CA LEU A 195 37.16 -5.78 5.23
C LEU A 195 36.86 -5.16 6.60
N ALA A 196 35.63 -5.27 7.08
CA ALA A 196 35.18 -4.68 8.35
C ALA A 196 35.32 -5.62 9.56
N GLY A 197 35.70 -6.88 9.35
CA GLY A 197 35.86 -7.89 10.41
C GLY A 197 34.54 -8.58 10.79
N GLU A 198 34.56 -9.37 11.87
CA GLU A 198 33.47 -10.30 12.22
C GLU A 198 32.11 -9.64 12.54
N LYS A 199 32.09 -8.36 12.90
CA LYS A 199 30.88 -7.64 13.33
C LYS A 199 30.77 -6.26 12.67
N PRO A 200 30.52 -6.22 11.35
CA PRO A 200 30.36 -4.97 10.63
C PRO A 200 29.10 -4.25 11.15
N ARG A 201 29.23 -2.94 11.39
CA ARG A 201 28.11 -2.12 11.87
C ARG A 201 27.13 -1.86 10.71
N PRO A 202 25.82 -1.95 10.94
CA PRO A 202 24.82 -1.56 9.96
C PRO A 202 24.99 -0.10 9.55
N PHE A 203 24.73 0.20 8.27
CA PHE A 203 24.65 1.58 7.80
C PHE A 203 23.48 2.31 8.47
N THR A 204 23.67 3.58 8.79
CA THR A 204 22.68 4.43 9.45
C THR A 204 22.09 5.50 8.53
N GLN A 205 22.78 5.82 7.43
CA GLN A 205 22.38 6.85 6.47
C GLN A 205 22.09 6.26 5.08
N GLY A 206 20.83 6.35 4.65
CA GLY A 206 20.42 6.03 3.28
C GLY A 206 20.81 4.61 2.85
N SER A 207 21.43 4.51 1.67
CA SER A 207 21.89 3.24 1.10
C SER A 207 23.22 2.72 1.70
N GLY A 208 23.93 3.56 2.46
CA GLY A 208 25.32 3.31 2.86
C GLY A 208 26.35 3.66 1.78
N ARG A 209 25.98 4.21 0.61
CA ARG A 209 26.96 4.61 -0.42
C ARG A 209 27.88 5.75 0.03
N LEU A 210 27.40 6.60 0.94
CA LEU A 210 28.14 7.75 1.49
C LEU A 210 28.69 7.50 2.90
N GLU A 211 28.57 6.28 3.45
CA GLU A 211 29.10 5.85 4.76
C GLU A 211 30.22 4.81 4.59
#